data_AF-A0A6M4YED1-F1
#
_entry.id   AF-A0A6M4YED1-F1
#
_cell.length_a   1.000
_cell.length_b   1.000
_cell.length_c   1.000
_cell.angle_alpha   90.00
_cell.angle_beta   90.00
_cell.angle_gamma   90.00
#
_symmetry.space_group_name_H-M   'P 1'
#
loop_
_entity.id
_entity.type
_entity.pdbx_description
1 polymer ?
#
loop_
_entity_poly.entity_id
_entity_poly.type
_entity_poly.pdbx_seq_one_letter_code
_entity_poly.pdbx_strand_id
1 'polypeptide(L)'
;MNSKKTLSRLIIMGCALSSGSTFAEPWPEKNYNPKPDAEDVILPMPCEGSMAFRRVQVPVSGPLEDLPIQVGQDGGDWGFVEHTHPAFIAGSFTQSAKEQGRYYLMAKYELSQLQYQALTADTCPTPSKKLSLPASGISWFDGVAATDKYNLWLRQHAADQIPKEDGKAGFVRLPTEIEWEFAARGGLKVNSAEFRDIRYPMNDLKEHEWFAGAQSANGRLQLVGLLAPNPLGLHDMLGNVDEMMFEPFYLNKLDRQHGQAGGYVVRGGNYLTEQAALRSAARKEVSYYDDDRHFTSKSTGLRLVLVSPTMTSTKRVKSIESSWRQLGANKPAGEASDKKDAVSELNTLASGVDDEALKQKLKNLEGQLRASNQKQQEERAQSIRASLNLGAFLCTKLQDDGKFLDFLSSNYELLCSDKADQNCAARKTKLDEQKERLSQLTGYYASGLVESASIYGEGPIKEQVSVFNQMLTINKKLNGLRPFLATHWANQQRYLQNGKIDAVMWLENCKKLQ
;
A
#
# COMPACT_ATOMS: atom_id res chain seq x y z
N MET A 1 -52.57 43.53 -65.58
CA MET A 1 -52.11 43.58 -64.16
C MET A 1 -51.93 42.15 -63.65
N ASN A 2 -50.70 41.81 -63.24
CA ASN A 2 -50.23 40.70 -62.38
C ASN A 2 -50.80 39.29 -62.63
N SER A 3 -50.15 38.41 -63.40
CA SER A 3 -48.95 37.59 -63.08
C SER A 3 -49.10 36.66 -61.87
N LYS A 4 -49.15 35.34 -62.12
CA LYS A 4 -48.19 34.34 -61.60
C LYS A 4 -48.43 32.95 -62.22
N LYS A 5 -47.37 32.40 -62.80
CA LYS A 5 -47.21 31.00 -63.24
C LYS A 5 -46.87 30.14 -62.02
N THR A 6 -47.35 28.90 -61.97
CA THR A 6 -46.84 27.88 -61.04
C THR A 6 -46.55 26.59 -61.79
N LEU A 7 -45.31 26.13 -61.66
CA LEU A 7 -44.66 25.02 -62.36
C LEU A 7 -44.73 23.76 -61.49
N SER A 8 -45.14 22.63 -62.06
CA SER A 8 -45.03 21.29 -61.45
C SER A 8 -43.56 20.90 -61.21
N ARG A 9 -43.26 20.29 -60.07
CA ARG A 9 -42.03 19.52 -59.86
C ARG A 9 -42.31 18.17 -59.18
N LEU A 10 -41.85 17.13 -59.86
CA LEU A 10 -41.71 15.74 -59.42
C LEU A 10 -40.95 15.63 -58.09
N ILE A 11 -41.42 14.74 -57.21
CA ILE A 11 -40.68 14.26 -56.03
C ILE A 11 -40.03 12.93 -56.41
N ILE A 12 -38.70 12.88 -56.42
CA ILE A 12 -37.89 11.67 -56.55
C ILE A 12 -37.61 11.18 -55.12
N MET A 13 -38.05 9.96 -54.82
CA MET A 13 -37.84 9.30 -53.53
C MET A 13 -36.46 8.61 -53.54
N GLY A 14 -35.49 9.20 -52.86
CA GLY A 14 -34.16 8.60 -52.66
C GLY A 14 -34.16 7.71 -51.42
N CYS A 15 -34.06 6.39 -51.61
CA CYS A 15 -33.70 5.45 -50.54
C CYS A 15 -32.20 5.57 -50.24
N ALA A 16 -31.85 6.24 -49.14
CA ALA A 16 -30.50 6.19 -48.58
C ALA A 16 -30.45 5.05 -47.56
N LEU A 17 -29.88 3.91 -47.94
CA LEU A 17 -29.42 2.89 -46.99
C LEU A 17 -28.15 3.42 -46.33
N SER A 18 -28.29 4.11 -45.20
CA SER A 18 -27.16 4.38 -44.32
C SER A 18 -26.83 3.09 -43.57
N SER A 19 -25.82 2.37 -44.05
CA SER A 19 -25.08 1.39 -43.26
C SER A 19 -24.32 2.12 -42.15
N GLY A 20 -25.04 2.47 -41.08
CA GLY A 20 -24.43 2.93 -39.85
C GLY A 20 -23.72 1.75 -39.20
N SER A 21 -22.40 1.84 -39.06
CA SER A 21 -21.65 0.99 -38.16
C SER A 21 -22.21 1.21 -36.76
N THR A 22 -23.10 0.33 -36.30
CA THR A 22 -23.53 0.30 -34.90
C THR A 22 -22.33 -0.11 -34.08
N PHE A 23 -21.61 0.87 -33.53
CA PHE A 23 -20.67 0.60 -32.44
C PHE A 23 -21.47 -0.09 -31.32
N ALA A 24 -20.94 -1.21 -30.80
CA ALA A 24 -21.59 -1.90 -29.70
C ALA A 24 -21.71 -0.95 -28.50
N GLU A 25 -22.78 -1.07 -27.72
CA GLU A 25 -23.00 -0.20 -26.57
C GLU A 25 -22.06 -0.60 -25.42
N PRO A 26 -21.39 0.35 -24.75
CA PRO A 26 -20.57 0.07 -23.57
C PRO A 26 -21.35 -0.64 -22.47
N TRP A 27 -20.67 -1.50 -21.70
CA TRP A 27 -21.31 -2.15 -20.57
C TRP A 27 -21.81 -1.13 -19.55
N PRO A 28 -23.02 -1.31 -18.97
CA PRO A 28 -23.46 -0.48 -17.86
C PRO A 28 -22.47 -0.57 -16.69
N GLU A 29 -22.13 0.56 -16.06
CA GLU A 29 -21.09 0.63 -15.02
C GLU A 29 -21.28 -0.39 -13.90
N LYS A 30 -22.53 -0.60 -13.46
CA LYS A 30 -22.89 -1.59 -12.43
C LYS A 30 -22.44 -3.03 -12.72
N ASN A 31 -22.14 -3.37 -13.98
CA ASN A 31 -21.74 -4.70 -14.39
C ASN A 31 -20.23 -4.96 -14.21
N TYR A 32 -19.40 -3.91 -14.16
CA TYR A 32 -17.95 -4.03 -13.93
C TYR A 32 -17.45 -3.23 -12.72
N ASN A 33 -18.24 -2.27 -12.22
CA ASN A 33 -17.97 -1.44 -11.06
C ASN A 33 -19.26 -1.18 -10.25
N PRO A 34 -19.81 -2.19 -9.55
CA PRO A 34 -21.05 -2.04 -8.78
C PRO A 34 -21.00 -1.02 -7.64
N LYS A 35 -19.80 -0.63 -7.18
CA LYS A 35 -19.57 0.32 -6.09
C LYS A 35 -18.55 1.39 -6.53
N PRO A 36 -18.89 2.29 -7.46
CA PRO A 36 -17.93 3.23 -8.01
C PRO A 36 -17.34 4.15 -6.94
N ASP A 37 -16.05 4.47 -7.08
CA ASP A 37 -15.32 5.39 -6.21
C ASP A 37 -14.49 6.36 -7.07
N ALA A 38 -14.34 7.60 -6.61
CA ALA A 38 -13.68 8.66 -7.38
C ALA A 38 -12.18 8.40 -7.64
N GLU A 39 -11.53 7.55 -6.85
CA GLU A 39 -10.12 7.16 -7.03
C GLU A 39 -9.98 5.89 -7.92
N ASP A 40 -11.06 5.38 -8.53
CA ASP A 40 -11.01 4.21 -9.41
C ASP A 40 -10.22 4.51 -10.69
N VAL A 41 -9.34 3.57 -11.07
CA VAL A 41 -8.67 3.58 -12.38
C VAL A 41 -9.39 2.58 -13.27
N ILE A 42 -10.08 3.07 -14.29
CA ILE A 42 -10.84 2.24 -15.23
C ILE A 42 -9.99 1.95 -16.46
N LEU A 43 -9.85 0.68 -16.81
CA LEU A 43 -9.24 0.25 -18.06
C LEU A 43 -10.28 -0.42 -18.96
N PRO A 44 -10.25 -0.15 -20.27
CA PRO A 44 -11.17 -0.78 -21.21
C PRO A 44 -10.85 -2.27 -21.35
N MET A 45 -11.84 -3.03 -21.81
CA MET A 45 -11.74 -4.46 -22.14
C MET A 45 -12.40 -4.73 -23.49
N PRO A 46 -12.16 -5.91 -24.12
CA PRO A 46 -12.94 -6.32 -25.28
C PRO A 46 -14.45 -6.23 -25.05
N CYS A 47 -15.22 -6.21 -26.13
CA CYS A 47 -16.68 -6.21 -26.10
C CYS A 47 -17.29 -4.97 -25.43
N GLU A 48 -16.60 -3.82 -25.55
CA GLU A 48 -16.96 -2.55 -24.92
C GLU A 48 -17.09 -2.65 -23.39
N GLY A 49 -16.31 -3.56 -22.82
CA GLY A 49 -16.23 -3.79 -21.39
C GLY A 49 -15.22 -2.91 -20.70
N SER A 50 -15.12 -3.07 -19.39
CA SER A 50 -14.18 -2.34 -18.55
C SER A 50 -13.82 -3.13 -17.30
N MET A 51 -12.72 -2.73 -16.66
CA MET A 51 -12.26 -3.23 -15.38
C MET A 51 -11.83 -2.07 -14.48
N ALA A 52 -12.30 -2.07 -13.24
CA ALA A 52 -11.93 -1.09 -12.24
C ALA A 52 -10.72 -1.58 -11.41
N PHE A 53 -9.77 -0.69 -11.17
CA PHE A 53 -8.59 -0.91 -10.34
C PHE A 53 -8.49 0.14 -9.23
N ARG A 54 -7.83 -0.24 -8.13
CA ARG A 54 -7.47 0.65 -7.02
C ARG A 54 -5.96 0.77 -6.91
N ARG A 55 -5.47 1.95 -6.56
CA ARG A 55 -4.06 2.19 -6.26
C ARG A 55 -3.70 1.66 -4.88
N VAL A 56 -2.69 0.81 -4.82
CA VAL A 56 -2.05 0.37 -3.57
C VAL A 56 -0.71 1.10 -3.44
N GLN A 57 -0.64 2.05 -2.52
CA GLN A 57 0.49 2.99 -2.37
C GLN A 57 1.55 2.47 -1.39
N VAL A 58 2.82 2.70 -1.70
CA VAL A 58 4.01 2.38 -0.90
C VAL A 58 4.93 3.62 -0.85
N PRO A 59 5.33 4.11 0.34
CA PRO A 59 5.91 5.43 0.57
C PRO A 59 7.43 5.41 0.40
N VAL A 60 7.91 4.70 -0.62
CA VAL A 60 9.31 4.57 -0.99
C VAL A 60 9.47 4.91 -2.46
N SER A 61 10.55 5.57 -2.83
CA SER A 61 10.70 6.17 -4.17
C SER A 61 11.93 5.65 -4.91
N GLY A 62 12.95 5.22 -4.18
CA GLY A 62 14.18 4.69 -4.73
C GLY A 62 13.96 3.41 -5.55
N PRO A 63 14.89 3.11 -6.47
CA PRO A 63 14.73 1.98 -7.37
C PRO A 63 14.91 0.61 -6.71
N LEU A 64 15.65 0.55 -5.59
CA LEU A 64 15.84 -0.63 -4.74
C LEU A 64 15.32 -0.40 -3.31
N GLU A 65 14.56 0.68 -3.08
CA GLU A 65 13.89 0.88 -1.81
C GLU A 65 12.61 0.05 -1.77
N ASP A 66 12.33 -0.53 -0.62
CA ASP A 66 11.11 -1.24 -0.30
C ASP A 66 10.63 -0.88 1.12
N LEU A 67 9.38 -1.23 1.41
CA LEU A 67 8.81 -1.08 2.74
C LEU A 67 8.86 -2.45 3.44
N PRO A 68 9.59 -2.58 4.56
CA PRO A 68 9.54 -3.78 5.38
C PRO A 68 8.17 -3.91 6.06
N ILE A 69 7.58 -5.10 5.94
CA ILE A 69 6.30 -5.47 6.52
C ILE A 69 6.40 -6.85 7.18
N GLN A 70 5.39 -7.21 7.97
CA GLN A 70 5.27 -8.52 8.61
C GLN A 70 4.00 -9.17 8.09
N VAL A 71 4.15 -10.29 7.39
CA VAL A 71 3.05 -11.06 6.80
C VAL A 71 2.93 -12.41 7.49
N GLY A 72 1.87 -13.15 7.21
CA GLY A 72 1.54 -14.37 7.93
C GLY A 72 0.91 -14.10 9.29
N GLN A 73 0.75 -15.15 10.08
CA GLN A 73 0.13 -15.10 11.39
C GLN A 73 0.76 -16.15 12.31
N ASP A 74 1.02 -15.74 13.55
CA ASP A 74 1.42 -16.65 14.62
C ASP A 74 0.20 -17.21 15.36
N GLY A 75 0.32 -18.46 15.80
CA GLY A 75 -0.70 -19.18 16.54
C GLY A 75 -1.49 -20.17 15.67
N GLY A 76 -1.80 -21.32 16.26
CA GLY A 76 -2.43 -22.46 15.59
C GLY A 76 -1.43 -23.51 15.11
N ASP A 77 -1.96 -24.64 14.62
CA ASP A 77 -1.16 -25.83 14.27
C ASP A 77 -0.47 -25.73 12.89
N TRP A 78 -0.63 -24.59 12.19
CA TRP A 78 -0.23 -24.39 10.79
C TRP A 78 1.00 -23.47 10.60
N GLY A 79 1.89 -23.36 11.59
CA GLY A 79 3.08 -22.50 11.48
C GLY A 79 3.95 -22.82 10.26
N PHE A 80 4.03 -24.08 9.85
CA PHE A 80 4.74 -24.49 8.62
C PHE A 80 4.11 -23.98 7.32
N VAL A 81 2.89 -23.45 7.35
CA VAL A 81 2.19 -22.84 6.20
C VAL A 81 2.15 -21.32 6.32
N GLU A 82 1.78 -20.82 7.50
CA GLU A 82 1.31 -19.44 7.68
C GLU A 82 2.12 -18.61 8.68
N HIS A 83 3.17 -19.17 9.31
CA HIS A 83 3.99 -18.46 10.31
C HIS A 83 4.37 -17.05 9.90
N THR A 84 4.32 -16.13 10.86
CA THR A 84 4.69 -14.76 10.62
C THR A 84 6.16 -14.66 10.22
N HIS A 85 6.43 -13.91 9.14
CA HIS A 85 7.78 -13.66 8.67
C HIS A 85 7.93 -12.23 8.12
N PRO A 86 9.15 -11.66 8.15
CA PRO A 86 9.43 -10.41 7.46
C PRO A 86 9.23 -10.59 5.95
N ALA A 87 8.69 -9.55 5.32
CA ALA A 87 8.59 -9.42 3.88
C ALA A 87 8.79 -7.96 3.48
N PHE A 88 8.90 -7.72 2.18
CA PHE A 88 9.20 -6.41 1.63
C PHE A 88 8.26 -6.12 0.47
N ILE A 89 7.70 -4.92 0.43
CA ILE A 89 6.77 -4.49 -0.62
C ILE A 89 7.26 -3.21 -1.27
N ALA A 90 7.14 -3.12 -2.59
CA ALA A 90 7.42 -1.93 -3.37
C ALA A 90 6.34 -1.74 -4.43
N GLY A 91 6.05 -0.48 -4.77
CA GLY A 91 5.22 -0.16 -5.93
C GLY A 91 6.04 -0.21 -7.22
N SER A 92 5.40 -0.52 -8.35
CA SER A 92 6.07 -0.55 -9.65
C SER A 92 6.06 0.82 -10.35
N PHE A 93 4.96 1.55 -10.24
CA PHE A 93 4.78 2.88 -10.85
C PHE A 93 5.16 4.00 -9.91
N THR A 94 5.77 5.06 -10.42
CA THR A 94 6.02 6.30 -9.68
C THR A 94 4.73 7.13 -9.58
N GLN A 95 4.40 7.66 -8.40
CA GLN A 95 3.15 8.40 -8.17
C GLN A 95 3.04 9.67 -9.02
N SER A 96 3.97 10.61 -8.85
CA SER A 96 4.19 11.72 -9.79
C SER A 96 5.54 12.39 -9.51
N ALA A 97 5.95 13.36 -10.33
CA ALA A 97 7.14 14.16 -10.04
C ALA A 97 6.99 15.04 -8.77
N LYS A 98 5.76 15.29 -8.31
CA LYS A 98 5.45 16.16 -7.16
C LYS A 98 5.09 15.38 -5.89
N GLU A 99 4.68 14.12 -6.05
CA GLU A 99 4.30 13.23 -4.95
C GLU A 99 5.30 12.08 -4.91
N GLN A 100 6.07 12.02 -3.83
CA GLN A 100 6.97 10.91 -3.57
C GLN A 100 6.16 9.66 -3.19
N GLY A 101 6.67 8.50 -3.58
CA GLY A 101 6.00 7.21 -3.39
C GLY A 101 5.80 6.46 -4.70
N ARG A 102 5.53 5.18 -4.56
CA ARG A 102 5.26 4.25 -5.65
C ARG A 102 3.98 3.51 -5.41
N TYR A 103 3.38 2.97 -6.46
CA TYR A 103 2.17 2.19 -6.35
C TYR A 103 2.13 1.06 -7.36
N TYR A 104 1.26 0.09 -7.10
CA TYR A 104 0.74 -0.82 -8.12
C TYR A 104 -0.78 -0.70 -8.13
N LEU A 105 -1.40 -1.23 -9.18
CA LEU A 105 -2.85 -1.24 -9.32
C LEU A 105 -3.35 -2.66 -9.06
N MET A 106 -4.39 -2.81 -8.25
CA MET A 106 -5.06 -4.08 -8.01
C MET A 106 -6.52 -3.97 -8.45
N ALA A 107 -7.02 -4.98 -9.16
CA ALA A 107 -8.40 -5.03 -9.60
C ALA A 107 -9.31 -4.93 -8.37
N LYS A 108 -10.32 -4.05 -8.46
CA LYS A 108 -11.20 -3.70 -7.35
C LYS A 108 -12.04 -4.88 -6.86
N TYR A 109 -12.32 -5.81 -7.77
CA TYR A 109 -13.11 -7.02 -7.57
C TYR A 109 -12.35 -8.23 -8.12
N GLU A 110 -12.79 -9.43 -7.75
CA GLU A 110 -12.45 -10.67 -8.45
C GLU A 110 -12.83 -10.55 -9.94
N LEU A 111 -12.09 -11.22 -10.82
CA LEU A 111 -12.40 -11.24 -12.25
C LEU A 111 -13.78 -11.88 -12.46
N SER A 112 -14.75 -11.10 -12.94
CA SER A 112 -16.12 -11.61 -13.16
C SER A 112 -16.20 -12.56 -14.35
N GLN A 113 -17.24 -13.41 -14.40
CA GLN A 113 -17.54 -14.25 -15.55
C GLN A 113 -17.74 -13.42 -16.82
N LEU A 114 -18.33 -12.23 -16.71
CA LEU A 114 -18.49 -11.29 -17.83
C LEU A 114 -17.14 -10.90 -18.42
N GLN A 115 -16.22 -10.46 -17.56
CA GLN A 115 -14.88 -10.03 -17.97
C GLN A 115 -14.04 -11.18 -18.51
N TYR A 116 -14.11 -12.35 -17.87
CA TYR A 116 -13.41 -13.54 -18.35
C TYR A 116 -13.91 -13.96 -19.74
N GLN A 117 -15.23 -14.06 -19.94
CA GLN A 117 -15.80 -14.40 -21.25
C GLN A 117 -15.46 -13.38 -22.33
N ALA A 118 -15.44 -12.08 -22.02
CA ALA A 118 -15.02 -11.06 -22.97
C ALA A 118 -13.56 -11.23 -23.43
N LEU A 119 -12.69 -11.80 -22.59
CA LEU A 119 -11.30 -12.10 -22.94
C LEU A 119 -11.15 -13.42 -23.69
N THR A 120 -11.97 -14.42 -23.38
CA THR A 120 -11.68 -15.81 -23.78
C THR A 120 -12.64 -16.42 -24.77
N ALA A 121 -13.88 -15.93 -24.86
CA ALA A 121 -14.90 -16.49 -25.75
C ALA A 121 -14.76 -15.95 -27.17
N ASP A 122 -15.19 -16.74 -28.15
CA ASP A 122 -15.20 -16.33 -29.57
C ASP A 122 -16.22 -15.23 -29.86
N THR A 123 -17.29 -15.16 -29.07
CA THR A 123 -18.38 -14.19 -29.22
C THR A 123 -18.52 -13.34 -27.97
N CYS A 124 -18.72 -12.04 -28.17
CA CYS A 124 -18.91 -11.10 -27.06
C CYS A 124 -20.11 -11.47 -26.17
N PRO A 125 -19.92 -11.58 -24.84
CA PRO A 125 -21.01 -11.89 -23.93
C PRO A 125 -21.97 -10.71 -23.78
N THR A 126 -23.27 -10.97 -23.62
CA THR A 126 -24.25 -9.94 -23.27
C THR A 126 -24.21 -9.68 -21.75
N PRO A 127 -23.96 -8.43 -21.29
CA PRO A 127 -23.93 -8.11 -19.87
C PRO A 127 -25.21 -8.51 -19.14
N SER A 128 -25.05 -9.21 -18.02
CA SER A 128 -26.17 -9.59 -17.16
C SER A 128 -25.72 -9.73 -15.71
N LYS A 129 -26.67 -9.63 -14.77
CA LYS A 129 -26.39 -9.80 -13.34
C LYS A 129 -25.76 -11.16 -13.03
N LYS A 130 -26.12 -12.22 -13.77
CA LYS A 130 -25.55 -13.57 -13.57
C LYS A 130 -24.05 -13.61 -13.90
N LEU A 131 -23.61 -12.84 -14.90
CA LEU A 131 -22.20 -12.79 -15.30
C LEU A 131 -21.34 -11.91 -14.37
N SER A 132 -21.94 -11.26 -13.36
CA SER A 132 -21.22 -10.55 -12.29
C SER A 132 -20.78 -11.48 -11.15
N LEU A 133 -21.03 -12.79 -11.23
CA LEU A 133 -20.35 -13.79 -10.38
C LEU A 133 -18.86 -13.84 -10.72
N PRO A 134 -17.97 -14.17 -9.76
CA PRO A 134 -16.57 -14.38 -10.08
C PRO A 134 -16.39 -15.55 -11.05
N ALA A 135 -15.42 -15.41 -11.95
CA ALA A 135 -14.95 -16.49 -12.81
C ALA A 135 -14.27 -17.54 -11.93
N SER A 136 -14.84 -18.74 -11.91
CA SER A 136 -14.34 -19.90 -11.18
C SER A 136 -14.48 -21.15 -12.04
N GLY A 137 -13.91 -22.26 -11.58
CA GLY A 137 -13.84 -23.49 -12.39
C GLY A 137 -12.87 -23.36 -13.57
N ILE A 138 -11.89 -22.46 -13.45
CA ILE A 138 -10.81 -22.28 -14.43
C ILE A 138 -9.51 -22.76 -13.80
N SER A 139 -8.53 -23.14 -14.63
CA SER A 139 -7.22 -23.55 -14.14
C SER A 139 -6.29 -22.33 -13.95
N TRP A 140 -5.18 -22.55 -13.25
CA TRP A 140 -4.13 -21.52 -13.14
C TRP A 140 -3.61 -21.08 -14.53
N PHE A 141 -3.46 -22.03 -15.45
CA PHE A 141 -3.03 -21.75 -16.82
C PHE A 141 -4.05 -20.92 -17.59
N ASP A 142 -5.35 -21.17 -17.41
CA ASP A 142 -6.41 -20.37 -18.00
C ASP A 142 -6.40 -18.93 -17.46
N GLY A 143 -6.17 -18.78 -16.15
CA GLY A 143 -6.00 -17.47 -15.51
C GLY A 143 -4.84 -16.68 -16.11
N VAL A 144 -3.66 -17.30 -16.23
CA VAL A 144 -2.49 -16.68 -16.87
C VAL A 144 -2.76 -16.35 -18.34
N ALA A 145 -3.37 -17.27 -19.10
CA ALA A 145 -3.74 -17.04 -20.49
C ALA A 145 -4.73 -15.87 -20.65
N ALA A 146 -5.70 -15.71 -19.74
CA ALA A 146 -6.59 -14.56 -19.73
C ALA A 146 -5.84 -13.25 -19.48
N THR A 147 -4.82 -13.24 -18.60
CA THR A 147 -3.97 -12.04 -18.41
C THR A 147 -3.17 -11.69 -19.67
N ASP A 148 -2.63 -12.68 -20.38
CA ASP A 148 -1.92 -12.46 -21.64
C ASP A 148 -2.84 -11.90 -22.73
N LYS A 149 -4.01 -12.52 -22.92
CA LYS A 149 -5.05 -12.00 -23.84
C LYS A 149 -5.42 -10.56 -23.51
N TYR A 150 -5.57 -10.22 -22.23
CA TYR A 150 -5.90 -8.86 -21.84
C TYR A 150 -4.76 -7.87 -22.16
N ASN A 151 -3.51 -8.25 -21.86
CA ASN A 151 -2.34 -7.44 -22.18
C ASN A 151 -2.19 -7.17 -23.68
N LEU A 152 -2.35 -8.21 -24.51
CA LEU A 152 -2.28 -8.08 -25.97
C LEU A 152 -3.40 -7.18 -26.50
N TRP A 153 -4.61 -7.37 -26.00
CA TRP A 153 -5.75 -6.55 -26.41
C TRP A 153 -5.56 -5.07 -26.05
N LEU A 154 -5.16 -4.77 -24.81
CA LEU A 154 -4.88 -3.39 -24.35
C LEU A 154 -3.84 -2.72 -25.24
N ARG A 155 -2.78 -3.44 -25.63
CA ARG A 155 -1.72 -2.89 -26.49
C ARG A 155 -2.19 -2.63 -27.92
N GLN A 156 -3.18 -3.37 -28.41
CA GLN A 156 -3.72 -3.20 -29.75
C GLN A 156 -4.81 -2.11 -29.80
N HIS A 157 -5.61 -1.96 -28.74
CA HIS A 157 -6.84 -1.16 -28.76
C HIS A 157 -6.84 0.04 -27.80
N ALA A 158 -5.95 0.06 -26.80
CA ALA A 158 -5.96 1.06 -25.72
C ALA A 158 -4.55 1.36 -25.16
N ALA A 159 -3.52 1.37 -26.01
CA ALA A 159 -2.12 1.46 -25.59
C ALA A 159 -1.76 2.78 -24.89
N ASP A 160 -2.54 3.84 -25.16
CA ASP A 160 -2.45 5.15 -24.53
C ASP A 160 -3.06 5.18 -23.12
N GLN A 161 -4.00 4.27 -22.82
CA GLN A 161 -4.64 4.15 -21.51
C GLN A 161 -3.85 3.27 -20.52
N ILE A 162 -2.89 2.47 -20.99
CA ILE A 162 -2.03 1.67 -20.11
C ILE A 162 -1.07 2.59 -19.35
N PRO A 163 -1.07 2.59 -17.99
CA PRO A 163 -0.08 3.29 -17.17
C PRO A 163 1.35 2.94 -17.58
N LYS A 164 2.23 3.93 -17.55
CA LYS A 164 3.61 3.81 -18.03
C LYS A 164 4.61 4.20 -16.95
N GLU A 165 5.74 3.50 -16.91
CA GLU A 165 6.92 3.88 -16.13
C GLU A 165 8.07 4.13 -17.10
N ASP A 166 8.69 5.32 -17.05
CA ASP A 166 9.70 5.78 -18.02
C ASP A 166 9.29 5.58 -19.49
N GLY A 167 8.01 5.77 -19.79
CA GLY A 167 7.45 5.58 -21.14
C GLY A 167 7.21 4.11 -21.55
N LYS A 168 7.53 3.13 -20.69
CA LYS A 168 7.20 1.72 -20.91
C LYS A 168 5.83 1.39 -20.33
N ALA A 169 4.94 0.90 -21.18
CA ALA A 169 3.62 0.44 -20.76
C ALA A 169 3.71 -0.74 -19.79
N GLY A 170 2.93 -0.66 -18.72
CA GLY A 170 2.73 -1.73 -17.77
C GLY A 170 2.07 -2.97 -18.36
N PHE A 171 1.87 -3.97 -17.50
CA PHE A 171 1.22 -5.22 -17.85
C PHE A 171 0.45 -5.80 -16.66
N VAL A 172 -0.60 -6.53 -16.98
CA VAL A 172 -1.47 -7.22 -16.02
C VAL A 172 -0.93 -8.62 -15.76
N ARG A 173 -1.01 -9.09 -14.50
CA ARG A 173 -0.73 -10.48 -14.10
C ARG A 173 -1.53 -10.86 -12.87
N LEU A 174 -1.45 -12.12 -12.45
CA LEU A 174 -1.87 -12.53 -11.11
C LEU A 174 -1.02 -11.81 -10.03
N PRO A 175 -1.55 -11.54 -8.84
CA PRO A 175 -0.81 -10.94 -7.73
C PRO A 175 0.25 -11.90 -7.18
N THR A 176 1.33 -11.36 -6.62
CA THR A 176 2.17 -12.15 -5.69
C THR A 176 1.46 -12.29 -4.35
N GLU A 177 1.88 -13.26 -3.55
CA GLU A 177 1.42 -13.47 -2.17
C GLU A 177 1.56 -12.18 -1.34
N ILE A 178 2.70 -11.49 -1.47
CA ILE A 178 3.00 -10.27 -0.71
C ILE A 178 2.15 -9.08 -1.16
N GLU A 179 1.96 -8.89 -2.47
CA GLU A 179 1.07 -7.86 -2.99
C GLU A 179 -0.36 -8.09 -2.49
N TRP A 180 -0.83 -9.33 -2.62
CA TRP A 180 -2.18 -9.70 -2.22
C TRP A 180 -2.42 -9.49 -0.72
N GLU A 181 -1.54 -10.02 0.14
CA GLU A 181 -1.75 -9.96 1.59
C GLU A 181 -1.60 -8.53 2.12
N PHE A 182 -0.65 -7.75 1.60
CA PHE A 182 -0.53 -6.34 1.92
C PHE A 182 -1.82 -5.57 1.57
N ALA A 183 -2.38 -5.82 0.38
CA ALA A 183 -3.62 -5.20 -0.04
C ALA A 183 -4.84 -5.67 0.78
N ALA A 184 -4.95 -6.99 1.04
CA ALA A 184 -6.02 -7.59 1.82
C ALA A 184 -6.09 -7.01 3.24
N ARG A 185 -4.93 -6.82 3.89
CA ARG A 185 -4.81 -6.23 5.23
C ARG A 185 -5.10 -4.71 5.28
N GLY A 186 -5.33 -4.06 4.14
CA GLY A 186 -5.63 -2.63 4.06
C GLY A 186 -4.41 -1.73 3.79
N GLY A 187 -3.24 -2.32 3.54
CA GLY A 187 -1.99 -1.61 3.22
C GLY A 187 -1.67 -0.51 4.22
N LEU A 188 -1.41 0.70 3.72
CA LEU A 188 -1.12 1.87 4.56
C LEU A 188 -2.35 2.72 4.89
N LYS A 189 -3.57 2.26 4.59
CA LYS A 189 -4.79 2.92 5.08
C LYS A 189 -5.17 2.48 6.49
N VAL A 190 -4.40 1.57 7.08
CA VAL A 190 -4.53 1.08 8.45
C VAL A 190 -3.26 1.40 9.25
N ASN A 191 -3.36 1.36 10.58
CA ASN A 191 -2.18 1.49 11.44
C ASN A 191 -1.45 0.13 11.59
N SER A 192 -0.24 0.13 12.14
CA SER A 192 0.59 -1.08 12.25
C SER A 192 -0.03 -2.18 13.13
N ALA A 193 -0.85 -1.83 14.12
CA ALA A 193 -1.53 -2.81 14.96
C ALA A 193 -2.69 -3.46 14.18
N GLU A 194 -3.52 -2.65 13.53
CA GLU A 194 -4.59 -3.13 12.62
C GLU A 194 -4.02 -4.02 11.50
N PHE A 195 -2.87 -3.66 10.91
CA PHE A 195 -2.23 -4.45 9.86
C PHE A 195 -1.80 -5.85 10.34
N ARG A 196 -1.36 -5.97 11.60
CA ARG A 196 -0.87 -7.21 12.22
C ARG A 196 -1.98 -8.14 12.69
N ASP A 197 -3.23 -7.66 12.74
CA ASP A 197 -4.36 -8.45 13.19
C ASP A 197 -4.71 -9.55 12.17
N ILE A 198 -5.57 -10.48 12.59
CA ILE A 198 -6.00 -11.65 11.82
C ILE A 198 -6.77 -11.25 10.55
N ARG A 199 -7.48 -10.12 10.63
CA ARG A 199 -8.26 -9.52 9.55
C ARG A 199 -8.06 -8.01 9.54
N TYR A 200 -8.33 -7.39 8.41
CA TYR A 200 -8.36 -5.93 8.31
C TYR A 200 -9.50 -5.35 9.19
N PRO A 201 -9.41 -4.06 9.59
CA PRO A 201 -10.41 -3.44 10.46
C PRO A 201 -11.76 -3.32 9.74
N MET A 202 -12.77 -3.94 10.33
CA MET A 202 -14.16 -3.92 9.88
C MET A 202 -15.11 -4.04 11.08
N ASN A 203 -16.35 -3.57 10.94
CA ASN A 203 -17.32 -3.62 12.04
C ASN A 203 -17.89 -5.04 12.26
N ASP A 204 -18.41 -5.64 11.18
CA ASP A 204 -18.97 -6.99 11.17
C ASP A 204 -18.55 -7.70 9.89
N LEU A 205 -17.99 -8.91 10.02
CA LEU A 205 -17.49 -9.68 8.88
C LEU A 205 -18.58 -9.95 7.82
N LYS A 206 -19.83 -10.15 8.23
CA LYS A 206 -20.93 -10.43 7.28
C LYS A 206 -21.33 -9.24 6.41
N GLU A 207 -20.93 -8.02 6.80
CA GLU A 207 -21.18 -6.80 6.04
C GLU A 207 -20.09 -6.53 5.00
N HIS A 208 -18.98 -7.27 5.08
CA HIS A 208 -17.78 -7.05 4.27
C HIS A 208 -17.40 -8.26 3.42
N GLU A 209 -17.61 -9.48 3.90
CA GLU A 209 -17.04 -10.69 3.32
C GLU A 209 -18.02 -11.87 3.27
N TRP A 210 -17.82 -12.72 2.26
CA TRP A 210 -18.66 -13.89 1.99
C TRP A 210 -18.04 -15.18 2.50
N PHE A 211 -18.64 -15.79 3.51
CA PHE A 211 -18.16 -17.02 4.14
C PHE A 211 -19.27 -18.08 4.23
N ALA A 212 -18.92 -19.28 4.70
CA ALA A 212 -19.85 -20.38 4.85
C ALA A 212 -21.02 -20.07 5.81
N GLY A 213 -22.13 -20.76 5.61
CA GLY A 213 -23.28 -20.71 6.53
C GLY A 213 -24.47 -19.90 6.03
N ALA A 214 -25.63 -20.19 6.61
CA ALA A 214 -26.94 -19.68 6.14
C ALA A 214 -27.10 -18.16 6.28
N GLN A 215 -26.30 -17.52 7.14
CA GLN A 215 -26.32 -16.07 7.38
C GLN A 215 -25.37 -15.28 6.45
N SER A 216 -24.60 -15.97 5.61
CA SER A 216 -23.69 -15.36 4.64
C SER A 216 -23.89 -16.00 3.27
N ALA A 217 -22.89 -16.70 2.71
CA ALA A 217 -22.94 -17.18 1.33
C ALA A 217 -23.91 -18.36 1.11
N ASN A 218 -24.34 -19.04 2.19
CA ASN A 218 -25.26 -20.18 2.17
C ASN A 218 -24.84 -21.26 1.13
N GLY A 219 -23.54 -21.54 1.06
CA GLY A 219 -22.96 -22.54 0.16
C GLY A 219 -23.04 -22.17 -1.32
N ARG A 220 -23.14 -20.87 -1.66
CA ARG A 220 -23.22 -20.39 -3.04
C ARG A 220 -22.25 -19.25 -3.31
N LEU A 221 -21.68 -19.24 -4.51
CA LEU A 221 -20.99 -18.09 -5.08
C LEU A 221 -21.88 -16.85 -5.05
N GLN A 222 -21.29 -15.70 -4.75
CA GLN A 222 -21.99 -14.42 -4.65
C GLN A 222 -21.50 -13.45 -5.73
N LEU A 223 -22.32 -12.44 -6.02
CA LEU A 223 -21.94 -11.41 -6.99
C LEU A 223 -20.82 -10.54 -6.40
N VAL A 224 -19.86 -10.18 -7.25
CA VAL A 224 -18.74 -9.34 -6.82
C VAL A 224 -19.22 -7.97 -6.36
N GLY A 225 -18.57 -7.40 -5.35
CA GLY A 225 -18.75 -6.02 -4.93
C GLY A 225 -20.09 -5.70 -4.28
N LEU A 226 -20.83 -6.68 -3.77
CA LEU A 226 -22.09 -6.42 -3.08
C LEU A 226 -21.89 -5.86 -1.67
N LEU A 227 -20.91 -6.39 -0.94
CA LEU A 227 -20.58 -6.04 0.44
C LEU A 227 -19.63 -4.84 0.53
N ALA A 228 -19.41 -4.34 1.74
CA ALA A 228 -18.53 -3.21 1.98
C ALA A 228 -17.05 -3.58 1.71
N PRO A 229 -16.23 -2.65 1.17
CA PRO A 229 -14.85 -2.94 0.86
C PRO A 229 -13.97 -2.98 2.11
N ASN A 230 -12.73 -3.46 1.93
CA ASN A 230 -11.64 -3.23 2.87
C ASN A 230 -11.17 -1.75 2.84
N PRO A 231 -10.23 -1.33 3.71
CA PRO A 231 -9.77 0.06 3.77
C PRO A 231 -9.22 0.65 2.47
N LEU A 232 -8.70 -0.17 1.54
CA LEU A 232 -8.21 0.26 0.23
C LEU A 232 -9.32 0.49 -0.80
N GLY A 233 -10.56 0.10 -0.50
CA GLY A 233 -11.68 0.11 -1.44
C GLY A 233 -11.73 -1.14 -2.31
N LEU A 234 -11.04 -2.22 -1.90
CA LEU A 234 -11.09 -3.53 -2.55
C LEU A 234 -12.21 -4.36 -1.93
N HIS A 235 -12.98 -5.06 -2.76
CA HIS A 235 -14.08 -5.91 -2.32
C HIS A 235 -13.73 -7.39 -2.44
N ASP A 236 -14.40 -8.21 -1.64
CA ASP A 236 -14.30 -9.67 -1.70
C ASP A 236 -12.83 -10.12 -1.55
N MET A 237 -12.09 -9.50 -0.63
CA MET A 237 -10.69 -9.85 -0.38
C MET A 237 -10.57 -11.10 0.49
N LEU A 238 -11.63 -11.44 1.24
CA LEU A 238 -11.69 -12.64 2.06
C LEU A 238 -12.99 -13.37 1.76
N GLY A 239 -12.91 -14.58 1.22
CA GLY A 239 -14.11 -15.37 0.90
C GLY A 239 -14.58 -15.15 -0.53
N ASN A 240 -15.86 -15.40 -0.79
CA ASN A 240 -16.43 -15.57 -2.14
C ASN A 240 -15.67 -16.60 -2.97
N VAL A 241 -14.56 -16.29 -3.66
CA VAL A 241 -13.62 -17.30 -4.18
C VAL A 241 -12.22 -17.11 -3.62
N ASP A 242 -11.49 -18.21 -3.44
CA ASP A 242 -10.06 -18.09 -3.18
C ASP A 242 -9.34 -17.68 -4.47
N GLU A 243 -8.31 -16.86 -4.33
CA GLU A 243 -7.68 -16.19 -5.47
C GLU A 243 -6.32 -16.81 -5.79
N MET A 244 -6.06 -17.10 -7.06
CA MET A 244 -4.79 -17.65 -7.54
C MET A 244 -3.64 -16.63 -7.51
N MET A 245 -2.48 -17.05 -7.01
CA MET A 245 -1.27 -16.23 -6.92
C MET A 245 -0.27 -16.53 -8.06
N PHE A 246 0.64 -15.60 -8.32
CA PHE A 246 1.68 -15.68 -9.35
C PHE A 246 3.00 -16.27 -8.84
N GLU A 247 2.94 -17.25 -7.95
CA GLU A 247 4.14 -17.92 -7.43
C GLU A 247 3.82 -19.33 -6.91
N PRO A 248 4.83 -20.21 -6.85
CA PRO A 248 4.66 -21.53 -6.27
C PRO A 248 4.57 -21.47 -4.75
N PHE A 249 3.93 -22.49 -4.17
CA PHE A 249 3.83 -22.66 -2.74
C PHE A 249 5.17 -23.09 -2.16
N TYR A 250 5.52 -22.46 -1.02
CA TYR A 250 6.63 -22.86 -0.18
C TYR A 250 6.16 -23.00 1.26
N LEU A 251 6.59 -24.08 1.91
CA LEU A 251 6.50 -24.23 3.36
C LEU A 251 7.39 -23.20 4.06
N ASN A 252 7.03 -22.82 5.28
CA ASN A 252 7.89 -22.03 6.15
C ASN A 252 8.91 -22.93 6.87
N LYS A 253 10.15 -22.46 6.91
CA LYS A 253 11.26 -23.03 7.66
C LYS A 253 11.78 -21.96 8.63
N LEU A 254 11.02 -21.72 9.70
CA LEU A 254 11.29 -20.71 10.72
C LEU A 254 11.49 -19.31 10.09
N ASP A 255 12.73 -18.85 9.98
CA ASP A 255 13.13 -17.51 9.54
C ASP A 255 13.13 -17.31 8.01
N ARG A 256 12.79 -18.35 7.25
CA ARG A 256 12.73 -18.29 5.78
C ARG A 256 11.72 -19.25 5.20
N GLN A 257 11.44 -19.11 3.90
CA GLN A 257 10.77 -20.15 3.14
C GLN A 257 11.68 -21.38 2.93
N HIS A 258 11.07 -22.56 2.90
CA HIS A 258 11.70 -23.80 2.51
C HIS A 258 12.15 -23.74 1.04
N GLY A 259 13.13 -24.55 0.65
CA GLY A 259 13.69 -24.50 -0.71
C GLY A 259 12.91 -25.30 -1.76
N GLN A 260 11.90 -26.07 -1.35
CA GLN A 260 11.09 -26.87 -2.26
C GLN A 260 9.87 -26.06 -2.71
N ALA A 261 9.83 -25.77 -4.01
CA ALA A 261 8.65 -25.22 -4.68
C ALA A 261 7.62 -26.33 -4.91
N GLY A 262 6.36 -26.06 -4.54
CA GLY A 262 5.22 -26.94 -4.73
C GLY A 262 4.32 -26.53 -5.90
N GLY A 263 3.01 -26.78 -5.73
CA GLY A 263 1.95 -26.27 -6.61
C GLY A 263 1.82 -24.75 -6.56
N TYR A 264 0.70 -24.19 -7.04
CA TYR A 264 0.45 -22.74 -6.90
C TYR A 264 -0.26 -22.42 -5.59
N VAL A 265 -0.19 -21.16 -5.18
CA VAL A 265 -0.89 -20.67 -3.99
C VAL A 265 -2.26 -20.12 -4.33
N VAL A 266 -3.25 -20.42 -3.49
CA VAL A 266 -4.51 -19.65 -3.41
C VAL A 266 -4.64 -18.98 -2.04
N ARG A 267 -5.31 -17.82 -1.99
CA ARG A 267 -5.51 -17.03 -0.77
C ARG A 267 -6.94 -16.54 -0.55
N GLY A 268 -7.22 -16.12 0.69
CA GLY A 268 -8.43 -15.40 1.10
C GLY A 268 -9.57 -16.28 1.57
N GLY A 269 -9.53 -17.58 1.27
CA GLY A 269 -10.67 -18.47 1.48
C GLY A 269 -11.78 -18.19 0.48
N ASN A 270 -12.88 -18.92 0.60
CA ASN A 270 -13.99 -18.88 -0.35
C ASN A 270 -15.35 -18.99 0.37
N TYR A 271 -16.44 -18.99 -0.39
CA TYR A 271 -17.81 -19.11 0.10
C TYR A 271 -18.15 -20.38 0.92
N LEU A 272 -17.24 -21.36 0.94
CA LEU A 272 -17.33 -22.59 1.76
C LEU A 272 -16.40 -22.54 2.98
N THR A 273 -15.62 -21.48 3.15
CA THR A 273 -14.70 -21.31 4.28
C THR A 273 -15.47 -20.81 5.49
N GLU A 274 -15.28 -21.49 6.62
CA GLU A 274 -15.91 -21.12 7.89
C GLU A 274 -15.46 -19.73 8.35
N GLN A 275 -16.36 -19.02 9.04
CA GLN A 275 -16.14 -17.65 9.50
C GLN A 275 -14.81 -17.50 10.25
N ALA A 276 -14.51 -18.43 11.17
CA ALA A 276 -13.30 -18.41 11.99
C ALA A 276 -12.00 -18.66 11.19
N ALA A 277 -12.08 -19.39 10.07
CA ALA A 277 -10.94 -19.72 9.22
C ALA A 277 -10.61 -18.62 8.19
N LEU A 278 -11.53 -17.69 7.96
CA LEU A 278 -11.37 -16.60 7.00
C LEU A 278 -10.38 -15.54 7.52
N ARG A 279 -9.15 -15.52 7.01
CA ARG A 279 -8.04 -14.72 7.53
C ARG A 279 -7.14 -14.23 6.40
N SER A 280 -6.50 -13.08 6.56
CA SER A 280 -5.61 -12.52 5.52
C SER A 280 -4.34 -13.34 5.30
N ALA A 281 -3.87 -14.07 6.33
CA ALA A 281 -2.73 -14.97 6.22
C ALA A 281 -3.07 -16.36 5.63
N ALA A 282 -4.36 -16.69 5.51
CA ALA A 282 -4.78 -18.01 5.09
C ALA A 282 -4.36 -18.27 3.64
N ARG A 283 -3.59 -19.35 3.46
CA ARG A 283 -3.04 -19.76 2.16
C ARG A 283 -3.10 -21.27 2.01
N LYS A 284 -3.27 -21.73 0.78
CA LYS A 284 -3.36 -23.16 0.47
C LYS A 284 -2.54 -23.47 -0.78
N GLU A 285 -1.85 -24.61 -0.73
CA GLU A 285 -1.23 -25.21 -1.92
C GLU A 285 -2.29 -25.91 -2.76
N VAL A 286 -2.26 -25.66 -4.07
CA VAL A 286 -3.12 -26.34 -5.04
C VAL A 286 -2.25 -26.92 -6.17
N SER A 287 -2.50 -28.18 -6.50
CA SER A 287 -1.86 -28.85 -7.64
C SER A 287 -2.25 -28.17 -8.95
N TYR A 288 -1.33 -28.09 -9.89
CA TYR A 288 -1.63 -27.63 -11.25
C TYR A 288 -2.52 -28.61 -12.04
N TYR A 289 -2.54 -29.88 -11.64
CA TYR A 289 -3.16 -30.98 -12.39
C TYR A 289 -4.03 -31.86 -11.48
N ASP A 290 -5.13 -32.36 -12.04
CA ASP A 290 -5.90 -33.52 -11.59
C ASP A 290 -5.64 -34.65 -12.59
N ASP A 291 -4.81 -35.63 -12.22
CA ASP A 291 -4.42 -36.76 -13.08
C ASP A 291 -4.02 -36.35 -14.52
N ASP A 292 -4.93 -36.47 -15.49
CA ASP A 292 -4.72 -36.25 -16.93
C ASP A 292 -5.14 -34.86 -17.43
N ARG A 293 -5.56 -33.95 -16.54
CA ARG A 293 -6.06 -32.61 -16.91
C ARG A 293 -5.58 -31.53 -15.95
N HIS A 294 -5.75 -30.26 -16.34
CA HIS A 294 -5.51 -29.13 -15.44
C HIS A 294 -6.50 -29.16 -14.27
N PHE A 295 -6.01 -28.90 -13.07
CA PHE A 295 -6.85 -28.75 -11.88
C PHE A 295 -7.76 -27.53 -12.06
N THR A 296 -9.03 -27.71 -11.74
CA THR A 296 -10.01 -26.61 -11.71
C THR A 296 -10.89 -26.73 -10.46
N SER A 297 -11.31 -25.60 -9.91
CA SER A 297 -12.18 -25.60 -8.72
C SER A 297 -13.27 -24.55 -8.85
N LYS A 298 -14.51 -24.93 -8.51
CA LYS A 298 -15.66 -24.02 -8.46
C LYS A 298 -15.58 -22.96 -7.35
N SER A 299 -14.57 -23.06 -6.47
CA SER A 299 -14.35 -22.11 -5.39
C SER A 299 -13.08 -21.27 -5.58
N THR A 300 -12.37 -21.47 -6.69
CA THR A 300 -11.12 -20.78 -7.00
C THR A 300 -11.33 -19.88 -8.20
N GLY A 301 -10.98 -18.61 -8.05
CA GLY A 301 -10.96 -17.61 -9.11
C GLY A 301 -9.65 -16.83 -9.08
N LEU A 302 -9.72 -15.56 -9.46
CA LEU A 302 -8.54 -14.72 -9.59
C LEU A 302 -8.88 -13.25 -9.47
N ARG A 303 -7.86 -12.49 -9.09
CA ARG A 303 -7.80 -11.04 -9.16
C ARG A 303 -6.57 -10.66 -9.93
N LEU A 304 -6.62 -9.51 -10.60
CA LEU A 304 -5.53 -9.04 -11.43
C LEU A 304 -4.81 -7.88 -10.76
N VAL A 305 -3.50 -7.80 -10.96
CA VAL A 305 -2.70 -6.61 -10.66
C VAL A 305 -2.09 -6.08 -11.94
N LEU A 306 -1.98 -4.76 -12.03
CA LEU A 306 -1.28 -4.07 -13.10
C LEU A 306 -0.03 -3.42 -12.53
N VAL A 307 1.11 -3.78 -13.13
CA VAL A 307 2.45 -3.38 -12.70
C VAL A 307 3.29 -2.89 -13.89
N SER A 308 4.47 -2.32 -13.62
CA SER A 308 5.46 -1.96 -14.64
C SER A 308 6.63 -2.95 -14.66
N PRO A 309 7.36 -3.05 -15.80
CA PRO A 309 8.69 -3.66 -15.80
C PRO A 309 9.63 -2.95 -14.81
N THR A 310 10.64 -3.67 -14.31
CA THR A 310 11.64 -3.12 -13.37
C THR A 310 12.77 -2.37 -14.07
N MET A 311 13.20 -2.86 -15.23
CA MET A 311 14.26 -2.28 -16.08
C MET A 311 13.64 -1.60 -17.31
N THR A 312 13.17 -0.38 -17.13
CA THR A 312 12.36 0.36 -18.12
C THR A 312 13.19 1.19 -19.11
N SER A 313 14.37 1.64 -18.71
CA SER A 313 15.26 2.51 -19.52
C SER A 313 16.73 2.36 -19.13
N THR A 314 17.65 2.79 -20.00
CA THR A 314 19.09 2.87 -19.67
C THR A 314 19.37 3.80 -18.49
N LYS A 315 18.60 4.90 -18.35
CA LYS A 315 18.68 5.79 -17.19
C LYS A 315 18.28 5.05 -15.91
N ARG A 316 17.20 4.26 -15.96
CA ARG A 316 16.72 3.43 -14.84
C ARG A 316 17.77 2.40 -14.42
N VAL A 317 18.38 1.70 -15.38
CA VAL A 317 19.46 0.74 -15.11
C VAL A 317 20.62 1.42 -14.39
N LYS A 318 21.09 2.58 -14.88
CA LYS A 318 22.15 3.34 -14.21
C LYS A 318 21.74 3.79 -12.79
N SER A 319 20.49 4.15 -12.56
CA SER A 319 20.01 4.48 -11.20
C SER A 319 19.98 3.26 -10.28
N ILE A 320 19.61 2.08 -10.79
CA ILE A 320 19.65 0.81 -10.04
C ILE A 320 21.09 0.46 -9.71
N GLU A 321 22.02 0.56 -10.67
CA GLU A 321 23.45 0.31 -10.43
C GLU A 321 24.03 1.27 -9.38
N SER A 322 23.67 2.55 -9.45
CA SER A 322 24.10 3.54 -8.46
C SER A 322 23.53 3.22 -7.08
N SER A 323 22.25 2.89 -6.99
CA SER A 323 21.60 2.50 -5.74
C SER A 323 22.23 1.22 -5.17
N TRP A 324 22.45 0.21 -6.01
CA TRP A 324 23.13 -1.03 -5.64
C TRP A 324 24.53 -0.76 -5.08
N ARG A 325 25.33 0.11 -5.69
CA ARG A 325 26.68 0.45 -5.18
C ARG A 325 26.65 1.16 -3.82
N GLN A 326 25.56 1.85 -3.51
CA GLN A 326 25.39 2.56 -2.24
C GLN A 326 24.81 1.66 -1.13
N LEU A 327 24.12 0.56 -1.47
CA LEU A 327 23.57 -0.37 -0.49
C LEU A 327 24.66 -0.95 0.41
N GLY A 328 24.46 -0.79 1.72
CA GLY A 328 25.40 -1.26 2.73
C GLY A 328 26.70 -0.45 2.83
N ALA A 329 26.84 0.64 2.08
CA ALA A 329 27.93 1.59 2.31
C ALA A 329 27.64 2.34 3.63
N ASN A 330 28.56 2.26 4.58
CA ASN A 330 28.49 3.03 5.81
C ASN A 330 28.97 4.45 5.50
N LYS A 331 28.03 5.39 5.30
CA LYS A 331 28.35 6.80 5.50
C LYS A 331 27.86 7.17 6.89
N PRO A 332 28.76 7.35 7.88
CA PRO A 332 28.35 7.89 9.17
C PRO A 332 27.68 9.24 8.93
N ALA A 333 26.45 9.40 9.42
CA ALA A 333 25.77 10.68 9.38
C ALA A 333 26.54 11.66 10.27
N GLY A 334 27.24 12.62 9.67
CA GLY A 334 27.83 13.77 10.38
C GLY A 334 29.35 13.76 10.61
N GLU A 335 30.12 12.79 10.13
CA GLU A 335 31.59 12.89 10.12
C GLU A 335 32.11 13.40 8.77
N ALA A 336 33.14 14.24 8.82
CA ALA A 336 33.81 14.81 7.65
C ALA A 336 34.26 13.71 6.66
N SER A 337 34.20 14.06 5.38
CA SER A 337 34.34 13.24 4.17
C SER A 337 35.64 12.43 3.98
N ASP A 338 36.50 12.35 4.99
CA ASP A 338 37.90 11.96 4.80
C ASP A 338 38.26 10.55 5.27
N LYS A 339 37.35 9.83 5.96
CA LYS A 339 37.54 8.39 6.24
C LYS A 339 36.86 7.55 5.18
N LYS A 340 37.64 6.70 4.51
CA LYS A 340 37.08 5.64 3.66
C LYS A 340 36.27 4.71 4.55
N ASP A 341 35.03 4.46 4.16
CA ASP A 341 34.21 3.45 4.83
C ASP A 341 34.86 2.07 4.70
N ALA A 342 34.69 1.21 5.70
CA ALA A 342 35.24 -0.14 5.77
C ALA A 342 34.91 -0.97 4.51
N VAL A 343 33.73 -0.78 3.91
CA VAL A 343 33.37 -1.43 2.63
C VAL A 343 34.29 -0.97 1.49
N SER A 344 34.58 0.33 1.42
CA SER A 344 35.48 0.91 0.41
C SER A 344 36.94 0.46 0.62
N GLU A 345 37.37 0.32 1.87
CA GLU A 345 38.69 -0.20 2.22
C GLU A 345 38.83 -1.68 1.82
N LEU A 346 37.83 -2.52 2.13
CA LEU A 346 37.81 -3.93 1.71
C LEU A 346 37.87 -4.09 0.20
N ASN A 347 37.13 -3.27 -0.54
CA ASN A 347 37.17 -3.27 -2.01
C ASN A 347 38.56 -2.86 -2.54
N THR A 348 39.16 -1.83 -1.95
CA THR A 348 40.52 -1.39 -2.29
C THR A 348 41.54 -2.51 -2.03
N LEU A 349 41.44 -3.18 -0.88
CA LEU A 349 42.31 -4.31 -0.51
C LEU A 349 42.13 -5.47 -1.49
N ALA A 350 40.90 -5.87 -1.77
CA ALA A 350 40.60 -6.97 -2.69
C ALA A 350 41.12 -6.71 -4.12
N SER A 351 41.11 -5.45 -4.56
CA SER A 351 41.60 -5.05 -5.89
C SER A 351 43.13 -5.12 -6.01
N GLY A 352 43.86 -5.02 -4.90
CA GLY A 352 45.32 -5.08 -4.85
C GLY A 352 45.89 -6.47 -4.51
N VAL A 353 45.05 -7.50 -4.39
CA VAL A 353 45.46 -8.87 -4.05
C VAL A 353 45.53 -9.74 -5.31
N ASP A 354 46.71 -10.33 -5.56
CA ASP A 354 46.92 -11.29 -6.64
C ASP A 354 46.44 -12.71 -6.29
N ASP A 355 46.44 -13.07 -4.99
CA ASP A 355 45.93 -14.36 -4.51
C ASP A 355 44.40 -14.42 -4.67
N GLU A 356 43.94 -15.21 -5.65
CA GLU A 356 42.52 -15.32 -5.98
C GLU A 356 41.66 -15.88 -4.82
N ALA A 357 42.23 -16.73 -3.96
CA ALA A 357 41.50 -17.25 -2.80
C ALA A 357 41.29 -16.18 -1.72
N LEU A 358 42.32 -15.37 -1.44
CA LEU A 358 42.24 -14.24 -0.52
C LEU A 358 41.33 -13.14 -1.07
N LYS A 359 41.42 -12.84 -2.37
CA LYS A 359 40.53 -11.90 -3.05
C LYS A 359 39.06 -12.33 -2.95
N GLN A 360 38.76 -13.61 -3.14
CA GLN A 360 37.40 -14.12 -2.96
C GLN A 360 36.93 -14.02 -1.50
N LYS A 361 37.81 -14.30 -0.51
CA LYS A 361 37.48 -14.11 0.91
C LYS A 361 37.17 -12.65 1.25
N LEU A 362 37.96 -11.70 0.74
CA LEU A 362 37.74 -10.26 0.95
C LEU A 362 36.42 -9.80 0.31
N LYS A 363 36.10 -10.26 -0.90
CA LYS A 363 34.79 -9.99 -1.54
C LYS A 363 33.61 -10.57 -0.76
N ASN A 364 33.76 -11.79 -0.23
CA ASN A 364 32.73 -12.40 0.61
C ASN A 364 32.52 -11.59 1.89
N LEU A 365 33.60 -11.13 2.54
CA LEU A 365 33.54 -10.29 3.73
C LEU A 365 32.91 -8.93 3.42
N GLU A 366 33.26 -8.30 2.29
CA GLU A 366 32.62 -7.07 1.80
C GLU A 366 31.11 -7.28 1.66
N GLY A 367 30.67 -8.37 1.01
CA GLY A 367 29.26 -8.70 0.84
C GLY A 367 28.52 -8.88 2.18
N GLN A 368 29.13 -9.60 3.13
CA GLN A 368 28.56 -9.79 4.47
C GLN A 368 28.46 -8.47 5.24
N LEU A 369 29.50 -7.63 5.19
CA LEU A 369 29.50 -6.32 5.85
C LEU A 369 28.42 -5.41 5.26
N ARG A 370 28.28 -5.39 3.92
CA ARG A 370 27.24 -4.60 3.25
C ARG A 370 25.83 -5.05 3.64
N ALA A 371 25.58 -6.36 3.69
CA ALA A 371 24.30 -6.90 4.13
C ALA A 371 24.00 -6.55 5.60
N SER A 372 25.01 -6.64 6.48
CA SER A 372 24.88 -6.25 7.88
C SER A 372 24.59 -4.75 8.04
N ASN A 373 25.32 -3.90 7.32
CA ASN A 373 25.13 -2.44 7.33
C ASN A 373 23.74 -2.07 6.82
N GLN A 374 23.28 -2.72 5.74
CA GLN A 374 21.95 -2.50 5.20
C GLN A 374 20.87 -2.85 6.23
N LYS A 375 20.94 -4.03 6.85
CA LYS A 375 20.00 -4.43 7.90
C LYS A 375 19.96 -3.43 9.06
N GLN A 376 21.13 -2.97 9.51
CA GLN A 376 21.22 -1.96 10.57
C GLN A 376 20.58 -0.62 10.15
N GLN A 377 20.76 -0.21 8.90
CA GLN A 377 20.15 1.01 8.36
C GLN A 377 18.62 0.89 8.32
N GLU A 378 18.08 -0.26 7.93
CA GLU A 378 16.63 -0.53 7.90
C GLU A 378 16.01 -0.51 9.31
N GLU A 379 16.65 -1.17 10.29
CA GLU A 379 16.24 -1.15 11.70
C GLU A 379 16.31 0.28 12.29
N ARG A 380 17.35 1.03 11.95
CA ARG A 380 17.51 2.44 12.35
C ARG A 380 16.41 3.30 11.74
N ALA A 381 16.08 3.11 10.47
CA ALA A 381 15.01 3.84 9.79
C ALA A 381 13.64 3.57 10.44
N GLN A 382 13.34 2.31 10.79
CA GLN A 382 12.12 1.96 11.54
C GLN A 382 12.09 2.64 12.91
N SER A 383 13.21 2.64 13.64
CA SER A 383 13.32 3.27 14.96
C SER A 383 13.13 4.78 14.89
N ILE A 384 13.70 5.45 13.89
CA ILE A 384 13.47 6.87 13.63
C ILE A 384 11.99 7.14 13.38
N ARG A 385 11.31 6.34 12.55
CA ARG A 385 9.87 6.52 12.30
C ARG A 385 9.03 6.33 13.55
N ALA A 386 9.36 5.36 14.41
CA ALA A 386 8.70 5.18 15.70
C ALA A 386 8.89 6.40 16.63
N SER A 387 10.11 6.94 16.70
CA SER A 387 10.44 8.16 17.43
C SER A 387 9.65 9.38 16.90
N LEU A 388 9.62 9.57 15.59
CA LEU A 388 8.86 10.65 14.94
C LEU A 388 7.36 10.54 15.22
N ASN A 389 6.80 9.33 15.20
CA ASN A 389 5.41 9.08 15.55
C ASN A 389 5.12 9.48 17.01
N LEU A 390 5.97 9.05 17.95
CA LEU A 390 5.83 9.41 19.36
C LEU A 390 5.99 10.92 19.57
N GLY A 391 6.98 11.55 18.95
CA GLY A 391 7.21 13.00 19.03
C GLY A 391 6.04 13.81 18.49
N ALA A 392 5.49 13.43 17.33
CA ALA A 392 4.30 14.05 16.77
C ALA A 392 3.09 13.91 17.71
N PHE A 393 2.86 12.71 18.27
CA PHE A 393 1.78 12.46 19.23
C PHE A 393 1.96 13.26 20.53
N LEU A 394 3.17 13.28 21.11
CA LEU A 394 3.44 14.08 22.31
C LEU A 394 3.22 15.58 22.05
N CYS A 395 3.52 16.07 20.85
CA CYS A 395 3.22 17.45 20.47
C CYS A 395 1.71 17.74 20.45
N THR A 396 0.84 16.76 20.11
CA THR A 396 -0.62 16.93 20.29
C THR A 396 -0.98 17.07 21.76
N LYS A 397 -0.37 16.25 22.63
CA LYS A 397 -0.60 16.34 24.07
C LYS A 397 -0.12 17.66 24.67
N LEU A 398 1.02 18.18 24.22
CA LEU A 398 1.51 19.49 24.63
C LEU A 398 0.55 20.61 24.22
N GLN A 399 -0.05 20.50 23.04
CA GLN A 399 -1.05 21.45 22.59
C GLN A 399 -2.31 21.39 23.48
N ASP A 400 -2.86 20.20 23.70
CA ASP A 400 -4.08 19.99 24.50
C ASP A 400 -3.89 20.48 25.94
N ASP A 401 -2.87 19.97 26.63
CA ASP A 401 -2.61 20.28 28.04
C ASP A 401 -2.14 21.74 28.19
N GLY A 402 -1.41 22.27 27.21
CA GLY A 402 -0.99 23.67 27.16
C GLY A 402 -2.16 24.65 27.03
N LYS A 403 -3.09 24.38 26.10
CA LYS A 403 -4.31 25.20 25.95
C LYS A 403 -5.22 25.08 27.18
N PHE A 404 -5.30 23.89 27.78
CA PHE A 404 -6.06 23.70 29.02
C PHE A 404 -5.44 24.47 30.20
N LEU A 405 -4.11 24.50 30.30
CA LEU A 405 -3.42 25.31 31.31
C LEU A 405 -3.70 26.80 31.12
N ASP A 406 -3.62 27.31 29.89
CA ASP A 406 -3.94 28.72 29.58
C ASP A 406 -5.36 29.06 30.02
N PHE A 407 -6.34 28.19 29.74
CA PHE A 407 -7.71 28.34 30.19
C PHE A 407 -7.82 28.42 31.72
N LEU A 408 -7.15 27.51 32.45
CA LEU A 408 -7.15 27.53 33.91
C LEU A 408 -6.48 28.80 34.47
N SER A 409 -5.40 29.27 33.85
CA SER A 409 -4.71 30.50 34.25
C SER A 409 -5.62 31.71 34.07
N SER A 410 -6.22 31.87 32.89
CA SER A 410 -7.16 32.98 32.62
C SER A 410 -8.40 32.93 33.54
N ASN A 411 -8.92 31.73 33.83
CA ASN A 411 -10.05 31.57 34.75
C ASN A 411 -9.69 31.96 36.18
N TYR A 412 -8.51 31.55 36.65
CA TYR A 412 -8.01 31.91 37.97
C TYR A 412 -7.76 33.42 38.07
N GLU A 413 -7.10 34.01 37.08
CA GLU A 413 -6.87 35.45 37.00
C GLU A 413 -8.19 36.23 37.03
N LEU A 414 -9.19 35.83 36.24
CA LEU A 414 -10.47 36.54 36.19
C LEU A 414 -11.28 36.44 37.50
N LEU A 415 -11.27 35.28 38.16
CA LEU A 415 -12.16 34.99 39.29
C LEU A 415 -11.51 35.17 40.67
N CYS A 416 -10.18 35.35 40.73
CA CYS A 416 -9.45 35.38 42.00
C CYS A 416 -8.49 36.57 42.16
N SER A 417 -8.33 37.44 41.15
CA SER A 417 -7.45 38.63 41.24
C SER A 417 -8.04 39.78 42.06
N ASP A 418 -9.34 40.09 41.87
CA ASP A 418 -9.99 41.26 42.48
C ASP A 418 -11.04 40.92 43.56
N LYS A 419 -11.59 39.71 43.56
CA LYS A 419 -12.50 39.19 44.61
C LYS A 419 -12.21 37.72 44.85
N ALA A 420 -11.88 37.37 46.09
CA ALA A 420 -11.67 35.97 46.46
C ALA A 420 -13.02 35.22 46.43
N ASP A 421 -13.32 34.54 45.33
CA ASP A 421 -14.30 33.45 45.31
C ASP A 421 -13.87 32.39 46.36
N GLN A 422 -14.84 31.79 47.06
CA GLN A 422 -14.62 30.72 48.04
C GLN A 422 -13.85 29.53 47.43
N ASN A 423 -13.94 29.37 46.10
CA ASN A 423 -13.27 28.30 45.36
C ASN A 423 -11.84 28.63 44.92
N CYS A 424 -11.31 29.83 45.20
CA CYS A 424 -10.00 30.25 44.69
C CYS A 424 -8.84 29.35 45.13
N ALA A 425 -8.85 28.84 46.37
CA ALA A 425 -7.85 27.86 46.83
C ALA A 425 -7.88 26.58 45.99
N ALA A 426 -9.08 26.02 45.75
CA ALA A 426 -9.23 24.82 44.93
C ALA A 426 -8.86 25.04 43.46
N ARG A 427 -9.19 26.22 42.89
CA ARG A 427 -8.76 26.60 41.54
C ARG A 427 -7.23 26.72 41.45
N LYS A 428 -6.60 27.31 42.46
CA LYS A 428 -5.14 27.44 42.55
C LYS A 428 -4.45 26.06 42.60
N THR A 429 -4.95 25.15 43.44
CA THR A 429 -4.45 23.76 43.50
C THR A 429 -4.53 23.08 42.14
N LYS A 430 -5.69 23.11 41.47
CA LYS A 430 -5.83 22.52 40.13
C LYS A 430 -4.90 23.15 39.09
N LEU A 431 -4.74 24.48 39.13
CA LEU A 431 -3.82 25.19 38.24
C LEU A 431 -2.37 24.72 38.45
N ASP A 432 -1.93 24.62 39.71
CA ASP A 432 -0.57 24.21 40.04
C ASP A 432 -0.32 22.73 39.69
N GLU A 433 -1.28 21.84 39.93
CA GLU A 433 -1.24 20.44 39.47
C GLU A 433 -1.10 20.33 37.94
N GLN A 434 -1.86 21.11 37.18
CA GLN A 434 -1.74 21.11 35.72
C GLN A 434 -0.41 21.71 35.24
N LYS A 435 0.14 22.73 35.92
CA LYS A 435 1.48 23.27 35.62
C LYS A 435 2.55 22.21 35.80
N GLU A 436 2.50 21.47 36.90
CA GLU A 436 3.46 20.41 37.17
C GLU A 436 3.36 19.30 36.12
N ARG A 437 2.15 18.83 35.83
CA ARG A 437 1.91 17.80 34.80
C ARG A 437 2.41 18.24 33.43
N LEU A 438 2.11 19.47 33.00
CA LEU A 438 2.58 19.98 31.71
C LEU A 438 4.11 20.13 31.69
N SER A 439 4.73 20.54 32.80
CA SER A 439 6.19 20.62 32.92
C SER A 439 6.83 19.25 32.74
N GLN A 440 6.30 18.20 33.39
CA GLN A 440 6.78 16.83 33.23
C GLN A 440 6.62 16.33 31.79
N LEU A 441 5.45 16.55 31.18
CA LEU A 441 5.19 16.17 29.78
C LEU A 441 6.13 16.90 28.80
N THR A 442 6.35 18.20 29.03
CA THR A 442 7.27 19.04 28.23
C THR A 442 8.71 18.53 28.37
N GLY A 443 9.12 18.14 29.58
CA GLY A 443 10.41 17.50 29.82
C GLY A 443 10.57 16.17 29.08
N TYR A 444 9.54 15.32 29.09
CA TYR A 444 9.55 14.04 28.37
C TYR A 444 9.65 14.23 26.85
N TYR A 445 8.86 15.15 26.30
CA TYR A 445 8.94 15.53 24.88
C TYR A 445 10.34 16.07 24.51
N ALA A 446 10.88 16.99 25.32
CA ALA A 446 12.19 17.58 25.10
C ALA A 446 13.30 16.52 25.13
N SER A 447 13.26 15.59 26.09
CA SER A 447 14.21 14.49 26.18
C SER A 447 14.18 13.60 24.94
N GLY A 448 12.99 13.14 24.51
CA GLY A 448 12.87 12.27 23.33
C GLY A 448 13.31 12.97 22.04
N LEU A 449 13.00 14.26 21.90
CA LEU A 449 13.44 15.06 20.76
C LEU A 449 14.97 15.18 20.69
N VAL A 450 15.61 15.52 21.80
CA VAL A 450 17.06 15.67 21.92
C VAL A 450 17.75 14.33 21.71
N GLU A 451 17.30 13.28 22.38
CA GLU A 451 17.87 11.94 22.27
C GLU A 451 17.80 11.43 20.83
N SER A 452 16.64 11.51 20.20
CA SER A 452 16.47 11.12 18.78
C SER A 452 17.37 11.95 17.86
N ALA A 453 17.51 13.26 18.11
CA ALA A 453 18.39 14.11 17.31
C ALA A 453 19.87 13.75 17.48
N SER A 454 20.32 13.51 18.71
CA SER A 454 21.70 13.17 19.03
C SER A 454 22.09 11.78 18.52
N ILE A 455 21.19 10.79 18.60
CA ILE A 455 21.47 9.42 18.12
C ILE A 455 21.49 9.36 16.59
N TYR A 456 20.56 10.05 15.92
CA TYR A 456 20.32 9.83 14.49
C TYR A 456 20.88 10.92 13.57
N GLY A 457 21.00 12.17 14.02
CA GLY A 457 21.45 13.29 13.20
C GLY A 457 20.44 13.74 12.15
N GLU A 458 20.71 14.88 11.48
CA GLU A 458 19.73 15.54 10.61
C GLU A 458 19.38 14.73 9.35
N GLY A 459 20.37 14.16 8.67
CA GLY A 459 20.19 13.47 7.38
C GLY A 459 19.19 12.31 7.46
N PRO A 460 19.46 11.27 8.28
CA PRO A 460 18.57 10.12 8.44
C PRO A 460 17.17 10.52 8.92
N ILE A 461 17.06 11.48 9.84
CA ILE A 461 15.75 11.94 10.33
C ILE A 461 14.96 12.61 9.21
N LYS A 462 15.57 13.52 8.45
CA LYS A 462 14.92 14.25 7.35
C LYS A 462 14.34 13.29 6.31
N GLU A 463 15.06 12.23 5.97
CA GLU A 463 14.58 11.19 5.06
C GLU A 463 13.32 10.51 5.61
N GLN A 464 13.36 10.09 6.87
CA GLN A 464 12.23 9.40 7.51
C GLN A 464 11.04 10.31 7.81
N VAL A 465 11.24 11.62 7.97
CA VAL A 465 10.14 12.60 8.02
C VAL A 465 9.35 12.59 6.71
N SER A 466 10.03 12.49 5.56
CA SER A 466 9.35 12.41 4.26
C SER A 466 8.50 11.14 4.12
N VAL A 467 9.11 9.98 4.43
CA VAL A 467 8.44 8.68 4.39
C VAL A 467 7.25 8.66 5.35
N PHE A 468 7.43 9.10 6.59
CA PHE A 468 6.36 9.09 7.58
C PHE A 468 5.24 10.09 7.25
N ASN A 469 5.55 11.27 6.71
CA ASN A 469 4.52 12.20 6.23
C ASN A 469 3.69 11.60 5.07
N GLN A 470 4.31 10.81 4.17
CA GLN A 470 3.55 10.08 3.14
C GLN A 470 2.63 9.03 3.76
N MET A 471 3.11 8.25 4.74
CA MET A 471 2.27 7.30 5.46
C MET A 471 1.06 7.97 6.11
N LEU A 472 1.26 9.13 6.76
CA LEU A 472 0.17 9.93 7.34
C LEU A 472 -0.79 10.48 6.28
N THR A 473 -0.30 10.79 5.08
CA THR A 473 -1.13 11.27 3.97
C THR A 473 -2.00 10.17 3.39
N ILE A 474 -1.47 8.94 3.28
CA ILE A 474 -2.19 7.77 2.78
C ILE A 474 -3.28 7.37 3.79
N ASN A 475 -2.95 7.34 5.08
CA ASN A 475 -3.92 7.02 6.13
C ASN A 475 -4.72 8.26 6.55
N LYS A 476 -5.91 8.44 5.95
CA LYS A 476 -6.79 9.58 6.24
C LYS A 476 -7.13 9.73 7.73
N LYS A 477 -7.16 8.64 8.52
CA LYS A 477 -7.39 8.69 9.98
C LYS A 477 -6.25 9.37 10.74
N LEU A 478 -5.05 9.39 10.17
CA LEU A 478 -3.84 9.94 10.78
C LEU A 478 -3.45 11.33 10.23
N ASN A 479 -4.21 11.88 9.28
CA ASN A 479 -3.93 13.20 8.69
C ASN A 479 -3.79 14.31 9.73
N GLY A 480 -4.53 14.21 10.84
CA GLY A 480 -4.44 15.17 11.96
C GLY A 480 -3.07 15.26 12.60
N LEU A 481 -2.21 14.23 12.49
CA LEU A 481 -0.85 14.24 13.03
C LEU A 481 0.17 15.00 12.16
N ARG A 482 -0.15 15.28 10.89
CA ARG A 482 0.82 15.88 9.95
C ARG A 482 1.34 17.25 10.39
N PRO A 483 0.51 18.21 10.86
CA PRO A 483 1.02 19.49 11.36
C PRO A 483 1.94 19.30 12.57
N PHE A 484 1.66 18.34 13.44
CA PHE A 484 2.48 18.04 14.61
C PHE A 484 3.80 17.39 14.25
N LEU A 485 3.83 16.49 13.26
CA LEU A 485 5.09 15.98 12.71
C LEU A 485 5.95 17.11 12.16
N ALA A 486 5.36 18.04 11.41
CA ALA A 486 6.09 19.19 10.87
C ALA A 486 6.65 20.09 11.98
N THR A 487 5.86 20.38 13.00
CA THR A 487 6.31 21.16 14.17
C THR A 487 7.38 20.43 14.97
N HIS A 488 7.22 19.13 15.21
CA HIS A 488 8.20 18.31 15.91
C HIS A 488 9.54 18.31 15.16
N TRP A 489 9.50 18.12 13.83
CA TRP A 489 10.68 18.18 12.99
C TRP A 489 11.34 19.56 13.03
N ALA A 490 10.58 20.66 12.94
CA ALA A 490 11.13 22.02 13.03
C ALA A 490 11.83 22.28 14.38
N ASN A 491 11.24 21.80 15.48
CA ASN A 491 11.85 21.86 16.82
C ASN A 491 13.16 21.08 16.85
N GLN A 492 13.18 19.88 16.26
CA GLN A 492 14.35 19.01 16.20
C GLN A 492 15.47 19.57 15.33
N GLN A 493 15.15 20.14 14.17
CA GLN A 493 16.11 20.83 13.31
C GLN A 493 16.78 22.00 14.02
N ARG A 494 16.00 22.80 14.77
CA ARG A 494 16.56 23.93 15.51
C ARG A 494 17.57 23.47 16.55
N TYR A 495 17.29 22.38 17.27
CA TYR A 495 18.25 21.76 18.19
C TYR A 495 19.50 21.26 17.45
N LEU A 496 19.33 20.55 16.34
CA LEU A 496 20.46 20.06 15.53
C LEU A 496 21.36 21.19 15.00
N GLN A 497 20.80 22.37 14.73
CA GLN A 497 21.54 23.53 14.22
C GLN A 497 22.33 24.29 15.30
N ASN A 498 21.81 24.39 16.52
CA ASN A 498 22.39 25.28 17.54
C ASN A 498 22.70 24.63 18.89
N GLY A 499 22.33 23.35 19.10
CA GLY A 499 22.55 22.58 20.32
C GLY A 499 21.76 23.05 21.55
N LYS A 500 20.85 24.03 21.41
CA LYS A 500 20.13 24.62 22.54
C LYS A 500 18.82 23.89 22.82
N ILE A 501 18.61 23.56 24.08
CA ILE A 501 17.36 23.01 24.59
C ILE A 501 16.46 24.19 24.99
N ASP A 502 15.32 24.33 24.32
CA ASP A 502 14.34 25.39 24.59
C ASP A 502 12.94 24.79 24.65
N ALA A 503 12.69 24.09 25.75
CA ALA A 503 11.48 23.30 25.94
C ALA A 503 10.21 24.18 26.02
N VAL A 504 10.34 25.42 26.52
CA VAL A 504 9.24 26.39 26.56
C VAL A 504 8.84 26.80 25.14
N MET A 505 9.81 27.15 24.29
CA MET A 505 9.52 27.50 22.90
C MET A 505 8.97 26.30 22.11
N TRP A 506 9.44 25.08 22.37
CA TRP A 506 8.89 23.88 21.74
C TRP A 506 7.43 23.61 22.14
N LEU A 507 7.09 23.77 23.42
CA LEU A 507 5.71 23.73 23.90
C LEU A 507 4.86 24.78 23.17
N GLU A 508 5.32 26.02 23.11
CA GLU A 508 4.59 27.11 22.44
C GLU A 508 4.42 26.85 20.92
N ASN A 509 5.40 26.25 20.26
CA ASN A 509 5.25 25.84 18.86
C ASN A 509 4.17 24.77 18.67
N CYS A 510 4.09 23.79 19.57
CA CYS A 510 3.02 22.78 19.55
C CYS A 510 1.65 23.42 19.82
N LYS A 511 1.56 24.35 20.79
CA LYS A 511 0.32 25.07 21.13
C LYS A 511 -0.23 25.92 19.98
N LYS A 512 0.65 26.54 19.17
CA LYS A 512 0.27 27.43 18.05
C LYS A 512 -0.43 26.74 16.88
N LEU A 513 -0.41 25.41 16.83
CA LEU A 513 -1.17 24.66 15.83
C LEU A 513 -2.67 24.92 16.04
N GLN A 514 -3.40 25.15 14.94
CA GLN A 514 -4.85 25.36 14.95
C GLN A 514 -5.58 24.03 14.84
#